data_AF-A0A933PZ23-F1
#
_entry.id   AF-A0A933PZ23-F1
#
_cell.length_a   1.000
_cell.length_b   1.000
_cell.length_c   1.000
_cell.angle_alpha   90.00
_cell.angle_beta   90.00
_cell.angle_gamma   90.00
#
_symmetry.space_group_name_H-M   'P 1'
#
loop_
_entity.id
_entity.type
_entity.pdbx_description
1 polymer ?
#
loop_
_entity_poly.entity_id
_entity_poly.type
_entity_poly.pdbx_seq_one_letter_code
_entity_poly.pdbx_strand_id
1 'polypeptide(L)'
;MSTLESLLNDPRLTDAAIQDVLRVTDPQVFERAILGLSERHRRVFLRNMSIRANDIVRDHIAKLAGSVSMEDCEQAQQEMVKKIAAELEKRTERRKELILPELEKSLSDHRMNDVVIQRALRNVDSRVLACALSALPEQKQEIFFRNMPQRAVRMTRTTIVEEGNAFCEREIREAQGLLADFIAPLLEDERMRQPVGNAEPERLPPLPAFRLNDEEEIIRTFMTLSWYIKKHGMLSIEDAGENTENQVFRKGIDLLVDGWEPMTSRALLENVKKAYLAAVERRVDMILEGFAGLQDGIETAALEEKLRSHTI
;
A
#
# COMPACT_ATOMS: atom_id res chain seq x y z
N MET A 1 -1.66 11.46 33.23
CA MET A 1 -2.56 10.30 33.04
C MET A 1 -2.99 10.32 31.59
N SER A 2 -2.92 9.20 30.84
CA SER A 2 -3.49 9.18 29.49
C SER A 2 -5.00 9.24 29.59
N THR A 3 -5.63 10.14 28.85
CA THR A 3 -7.09 10.16 28.74
C THR A 3 -7.55 9.09 27.78
N LEU A 4 -8.76 8.57 27.94
CA LEU A 4 -9.35 7.63 26.98
C LEU A 4 -9.35 8.20 25.55
N GLU A 5 -9.47 9.52 25.42
CA GLU A 5 -9.34 10.24 24.14
C GLU A 5 -7.95 10.13 23.50
N SER A 6 -6.88 10.21 24.30
CA SER A 6 -5.51 10.03 23.78
C SER A 6 -5.28 8.62 23.22
N LEU A 7 -5.85 7.61 23.88
CA LEU A 7 -5.76 6.21 23.45
C LEU A 7 -6.57 5.90 22.19
N LEU A 8 -7.66 6.60 21.95
CA LEU A 8 -8.44 6.45 20.71
C LEU A 8 -7.69 6.92 19.45
N ASN A 9 -6.61 7.67 19.62
CA ASN A 9 -5.72 8.06 18.53
C ASN A 9 -4.52 7.10 18.37
N ASP A 10 -4.40 6.06 19.20
CA ASP A 10 -3.36 5.05 19.07
C ASP A 10 -3.65 4.17 17.84
N PRO A 11 -2.74 4.08 16.84
CA PRO A 11 -2.96 3.27 15.64
C PRO A 11 -3.13 1.77 15.93
N ARG A 12 -2.70 1.30 17.11
CA ARG A 12 -2.88 -0.10 17.54
C ARG A 12 -4.32 -0.41 17.95
N LEU A 13 -5.12 0.60 18.25
CA LEU A 13 -6.50 0.44 18.67
C LEU A 13 -7.44 0.24 17.47
N THR A 14 -7.40 -0.97 16.92
CA THR A 14 -8.30 -1.39 15.83
C THR A 14 -9.75 -1.53 16.29
N ASP A 15 -10.70 -1.46 15.36
CA ASP A 15 -12.14 -1.70 15.62
C ASP A 15 -12.37 -3.06 16.33
N ALA A 16 -11.61 -4.09 15.95
CA ALA A 16 -11.64 -5.38 16.62
C ALA A 16 -11.13 -5.31 18.09
N ALA A 17 -10.13 -4.49 18.38
CA ALA A 17 -9.64 -4.32 19.76
C ALA A 17 -10.68 -3.62 20.64
N ILE A 18 -11.37 -2.62 20.07
CA ILE A 18 -12.49 -1.94 20.71
C ILE A 18 -13.59 -2.96 21.04
N GLN A 19 -13.96 -3.83 20.11
CA GLN A 19 -14.99 -4.85 20.34
C GLN A 19 -14.64 -5.82 21.48
N ASP A 20 -13.38 -6.26 21.57
CA ASP A 20 -12.95 -7.14 22.66
C ASP A 20 -13.03 -6.44 24.01
N VAL A 21 -12.58 -5.18 24.07
CA VAL A 21 -12.69 -4.34 25.26
C VAL A 21 -14.16 -4.18 25.68
N LEU A 22 -15.06 -3.95 24.71
CA LEU A 22 -16.50 -3.83 24.98
C LEU A 22 -17.11 -5.12 25.53
N ARG A 23 -16.57 -6.30 25.18
CA ARG A 23 -17.05 -7.59 25.71
C ARG A 23 -16.63 -7.84 27.15
N VAL A 24 -15.49 -7.31 27.58
CA VAL A 24 -14.94 -7.52 28.93
C VAL A 24 -15.21 -6.36 29.89
N THR A 25 -15.66 -5.22 29.38
CA THR A 25 -15.97 -4.04 30.20
C THR A 25 -17.38 -4.16 30.77
N ASP A 26 -17.53 -3.85 32.06
CA ASP A 26 -18.84 -3.79 32.69
C ASP A 26 -19.72 -2.72 32.01
N PRO A 27 -21.00 -3.02 31.69
CA PRO A 27 -21.86 -2.07 30.99
C PRO A 27 -22.01 -0.71 31.68
N GLN A 28 -22.05 -0.68 33.02
CA GLN A 28 -22.21 0.58 33.76
C GLN A 28 -20.94 1.42 33.72
N VAL A 29 -19.77 0.76 33.82
CA VAL A 29 -18.47 1.42 33.65
C VAL A 29 -18.35 2.00 32.24
N PHE A 30 -18.75 1.25 31.22
CA PHE A 30 -18.73 1.71 29.84
C PHE A 30 -19.66 2.91 29.60
N GLU A 31 -20.91 2.85 30.07
CA GLU A 31 -21.88 3.93 29.92
C GLU A 31 -21.39 5.24 30.58
N ARG A 32 -20.84 5.16 31.80
CA ARG A 32 -20.26 6.32 32.51
C ARG A 32 -19.01 6.86 31.82
N ALA A 33 -18.15 5.98 31.33
CA ALA A 33 -16.95 6.40 30.61
C ALA A 33 -17.28 7.16 29.33
N ILE A 34 -18.28 6.69 28.56
CA ILE A 34 -18.73 7.32 27.32
C ILE A 34 -19.43 8.67 27.55
N LEU A 35 -20.13 8.84 28.67
CA LEU A 35 -20.78 10.11 29.01
C LEU A 35 -19.78 11.27 29.05
N GLY A 36 -18.58 11.03 29.58
CA GLY A 36 -17.50 12.03 29.63
C GLY A 36 -16.69 12.20 28.34
N LEU A 37 -17.00 11.50 27.25
CA LEU A 37 -16.29 11.62 25.97
C LEU A 37 -16.93 12.66 25.04
N SER A 38 -16.11 13.26 24.16
CA SER A 38 -16.64 14.04 23.04
C SER A 38 -17.48 13.18 22.08
N GLU A 39 -18.44 13.80 21.38
CA GLU A 39 -19.33 13.11 20.43
C GLU A 39 -18.56 12.41 19.29
N ARG A 40 -17.37 12.93 18.94
CA ARG A 40 -16.48 12.28 17.98
C ARG A 40 -15.97 10.93 18.52
N HIS A 41 -15.46 10.90 19.74
CA HIS A 41 -14.91 9.70 20.37
C HIS A 41 -15.99 8.69 20.75
N ARG A 42 -17.15 9.16 21.22
CA ARG A 42 -18.32 8.32 21.48
C ARG A 42 -18.74 7.51 20.25
N ARG A 43 -18.77 8.14 19.06
CA ARG A 43 -19.12 7.46 17.80
C ARG A 43 -18.18 6.30 17.46
N VAL A 44 -16.92 6.36 17.85
CA VAL A 44 -15.93 5.29 17.59
C VAL A 44 -16.28 4.02 18.36
N PHE A 45 -16.72 4.14 19.62
CA PHE A 45 -17.20 2.97 20.38
C PHE A 45 -18.56 2.49 19.88
N LEU A 46 -19.50 3.41 19.66
CA LEU A 46 -20.86 3.06 19.27
C LEU A 46 -20.96 2.37 17.90
N ARG A 47 -20.12 2.75 16.92
CA ARG A 47 -20.08 2.07 15.61
C ARG A 47 -19.57 0.63 15.70
N ASN A 48 -18.84 0.30 16.76
CA ASN A 48 -18.27 -1.03 17.02
C ASN A 48 -19.24 -1.95 17.76
N MET A 49 -20.46 -1.49 18.04
CA MET A 49 -21.52 -2.28 18.67
C MET A 49 -22.57 -2.72 17.65
N SER A 50 -23.34 -3.76 17.99
CA SER A 50 -24.57 -4.07 17.25
C SER A 50 -25.57 -2.92 17.37
N ILE A 51 -26.42 -2.74 16.35
CA ILE A 51 -27.47 -1.69 16.32
C ILE A 51 -28.30 -1.72 17.61
N ARG A 52 -28.76 -2.91 18.00
CA ARG A 52 -29.56 -3.10 19.22
C ARG A 52 -28.83 -2.70 20.49
N ALA A 53 -27.55 -3.05 20.62
CA ALA A 53 -26.76 -2.66 21.80
C ALA A 53 -26.48 -1.16 21.84
N ASN A 54 -26.24 -0.55 20.68
CA ASN A 54 -26.05 0.88 20.53
C ASN A 54 -27.31 1.66 20.96
N ASP A 55 -28.49 1.23 20.51
CA ASP A 55 -29.76 1.86 20.88
C ASP A 55 -30.00 1.81 22.40
N ILE A 56 -29.76 0.65 23.03
CA ILE A 56 -29.88 0.50 24.49
C ILE A 56 -28.92 1.43 25.23
N VAL A 57 -27.65 1.48 24.81
CA VAL A 57 -26.64 2.34 25.43
C VAL A 57 -27.00 3.82 25.25
N ARG A 58 -27.51 4.23 24.08
CA ARG A 58 -27.97 5.60 23.84
C ARG A 58 -29.13 5.98 24.75
N ASP A 59 -30.10 5.09 24.91
CA ASP A 59 -31.23 5.31 25.82
C ASP A 59 -30.76 5.44 27.28
N HIS A 60 -29.78 4.65 27.69
CA HIS A 60 -29.20 4.72 29.04
C HIS A 60 -28.40 6.00 29.25
N ILE A 61 -27.56 6.39 28.29
CA ILE A 61 -26.82 7.66 28.29
C ILE A 61 -27.79 8.83 28.41
N ALA A 62 -28.90 8.82 27.67
CA ALA A 62 -29.92 9.87 27.74
C ALA A 62 -30.59 9.95 29.12
N LYS A 63 -30.83 8.81 29.79
CA LYS A 63 -31.40 8.75 31.14
C LYS A 63 -30.41 9.16 32.24
N LEU A 64 -29.13 8.89 32.03
CA LEU A 64 -28.05 9.20 32.97
C LEU A 64 -27.48 10.62 32.79
N ALA A 65 -27.80 11.29 31.68
CA ALA A 65 -27.37 12.66 31.40
C ALA A 65 -27.91 13.62 32.48
N GLY A 66 -27.02 14.10 33.34
CA GLY A 66 -27.31 15.05 34.42
C GLY A 66 -27.29 14.46 35.84
N SER A 67 -27.20 13.13 36.01
CA SER A 67 -27.16 12.48 37.32
C SER A 67 -25.78 11.93 37.71
N VAL A 68 -24.80 11.99 36.82
CA VAL A 68 -23.46 11.40 37.01
C VAL A 68 -22.43 12.51 37.22
N SER A 69 -21.59 12.37 38.25
CA SER A 69 -20.50 13.32 38.50
C SER A 69 -19.42 13.22 37.43
N MET A 70 -18.74 14.32 37.14
CA MET A 70 -17.56 14.31 36.28
C MET A 70 -16.45 13.39 36.83
N GLU A 71 -16.35 13.30 38.17
CA GLU A 71 -15.38 12.41 38.82
C GLU A 71 -15.67 10.93 38.52
N ASP A 72 -16.95 10.52 38.51
CA ASP A 72 -17.35 9.16 38.18
C ASP A 72 -17.04 8.83 36.71
N CYS A 73 -17.24 9.79 35.81
CA CYS A 73 -16.89 9.66 34.40
C CYS A 73 -15.38 9.47 34.22
N GLU A 74 -14.56 10.27 34.90
CA GLU A 74 -13.10 10.16 34.83
C GLU A 74 -12.59 8.84 35.39
N GLN A 75 -13.12 8.38 36.54
CA GLN A 75 -12.77 7.09 37.12
C GLN A 75 -13.13 5.94 36.18
N ALA A 76 -14.33 5.97 35.57
CA ALA A 76 -14.75 4.98 34.60
C ALA A 76 -13.89 4.98 33.33
N GLN A 77 -13.50 6.17 32.85
CA GLN A 77 -12.57 6.30 31.72
C GLN A 77 -11.19 5.72 32.05
N GLN A 78 -10.65 5.98 33.24
CA GLN A 78 -9.38 5.41 33.67
C GLN A 78 -9.44 3.88 33.77
N GLU A 79 -10.56 3.32 34.24
CA GLU A 79 -10.76 1.87 34.27
C GLU A 79 -10.79 1.29 32.85
N MET A 80 -11.51 1.93 31.91
CA MET A 80 -11.50 1.54 30.50
C MET A 80 -10.09 1.61 29.89
N VAL A 81 -9.33 2.67 30.16
CA VAL A 81 -7.94 2.82 29.72
C VAL A 81 -7.08 1.64 30.18
N LYS A 82 -7.20 1.24 31.46
CA LYS A 82 -6.47 0.08 31.99
C LYS A 82 -6.86 -1.22 31.29
N LYS A 83 -8.16 -1.43 31.03
CA LYS A 83 -8.65 -2.62 30.31
C LYS A 83 -8.20 -2.65 28.85
N ILE A 84 -8.23 -1.50 28.16
CA ILE A 84 -7.73 -1.35 26.79
C ILE A 84 -6.24 -1.68 26.75
N ALA A 85 -5.44 -1.07 27.64
CA ALA A 85 -4.01 -1.32 27.69
C ALA A 85 -3.69 -2.80 27.95
N ALA A 86 -4.37 -3.43 28.92
CA ALA A 86 -4.20 -4.84 29.23
C ALA A 86 -4.61 -5.76 28.06
N GLU A 87 -5.69 -5.45 27.35
CA GLU A 87 -6.13 -6.26 26.20
C GLU A 87 -5.22 -6.08 24.99
N LEU A 88 -4.71 -4.86 24.75
CA LEU A 88 -3.69 -4.61 23.73
C LEU A 88 -2.41 -5.38 24.06
N GLU A 89 -1.97 -5.38 25.32
CA GLU A 89 -0.79 -6.15 25.75
C GLU A 89 -1.00 -7.66 25.58
N LYS A 90 -2.15 -8.19 26.00
CA LYS A 90 -2.52 -9.59 25.84
C LYS A 90 -2.62 -10.02 24.38
N ARG A 91 -3.17 -9.16 23.52
CA ARG A 91 -3.19 -9.37 22.06
C ARG A 91 -1.77 -9.37 21.51
N THR A 92 -0.95 -8.41 21.92
CA THR A 92 0.46 -8.37 21.52
C THR A 92 1.17 -9.66 21.95
N GLU A 93 0.92 -10.17 23.16
CA GLU A 93 1.57 -11.39 23.68
C GLU A 93 1.10 -12.68 22.98
N ARG A 94 -0.21 -12.87 22.85
CA ARG A 94 -0.78 -13.99 22.06
C ARG A 94 -0.28 -13.97 20.63
N ARG A 95 -0.08 -12.78 20.09
CA ARG A 95 0.44 -12.58 18.73
C ARG A 95 1.94 -12.84 18.66
N LYS A 96 2.75 -12.43 19.63
CA LYS A 96 4.18 -12.77 19.69
C LYS A 96 4.43 -14.28 19.62
N GLU A 97 3.59 -15.08 20.28
CA GLU A 97 3.72 -16.55 20.29
C GLU A 97 3.31 -17.23 18.97
N LEU A 98 2.34 -16.66 18.24
CA LEU A 98 1.86 -17.23 16.98
C LEU A 98 2.58 -16.68 15.74
N ILE A 99 2.94 -15.40 15.75
CA ILE A 99 3.20 -14.66 14.52
C ILE A 99 4.57 -14.92 13.94
N LEU A 100 5.65 -14.99 14.71
CA LEU A 100 6.98 -15.21 14.11
C LEU A 100 7.04 -16.56 13.39
N PRO A 101 6.66 -17.69 14.02
CA PRO A 101 6.67 -18.99 13.36
C PRO A 101 5.67 -19.08 12.20
N GLU A 102 4.53 -18.39 12.29
CA GLU A 102 3.46 -18.46 11.28
C GLU A 102 3.69 -17.51 10.10
N LEU A 103 4.30 -16.34 10.32
CA LEU A 103 4.91 -15.51 9.27
C LEU A 103 6.07 -16.26 8.64
N GLU A 104 6.96 -16.89 9.42
CA GLU A 104 8.07 -17.66 8.86
C GLU A 104 7.59 -18.82 8.01
N LYS A 105 6.57 -19.55 8.47
CA LYS A 105 5.91 -20.62 7.71
C LYS A 105 5.23 -20.08 6.45
N SER A 106 4.55 -18.94 6.53
CA SER A 106 3.84 -18.32 5.40
C SER A 106 4.80 -17.67 4.39
N LEU A 107 5.90 -17.07 4.86
CA LEU A 107 6.98 -16.50 4.04
C LEU A 107 7.80 -17.59 3.34
N SER A 108 7.93 -18.77 3.97
CA SER A 108 8.60 -19.93 3.38
C SER A 108 7.76 -20.58 2.27
N ASP A 109 6.43 -20.46 2.34
CA ASP A 109 5.54 -20.88 1.27
C ASP A 109 5.63 -19.85 0.14
N HIS A 110 6.28 -20.21 -0.98
CA HIS A 110 6.50 -19.34 -2.16
C HIS A 110 5.19 -18.87 -2.84
N ARG A 111 4.05 -19.23 -2.25
CA ARG A 111 2.69 -18.86 -2.62
C ARG A 111 2.17 -17.63 -1.89
N MET A 112 2.96 -17.01 -1.00
CA MET A 112 2.57 -15.72 -0.43
C MET A 112 2.44 -14.75 -1.60
N ASN A 113 1.21 -14.31 -1.87
CA ASN A 113 0.94 -13.47 -3.02
C ASN A 113 1.68 -12.16 -2.81
N ASP A 114 2.61 -11.83 -3.72
CA ASP A 114 3.34 -10.57 -3.76
C ASP A 114 2.38 -9.38 -3.56
N VAL A 115 1.12 -9.53 -3.98
CA VAL A 115 0.00 -8.60 -3.71
C VAL A 115 -0.30 -8.37 -2.22
N VAL A 116 -0.32 -9.40 -1.38
CA VAL A 116 -0.55 -9.29 0.07
C VAL A 116 0.56 -8.50 0.72
N ILE A 117 1.81 -8.84 0.37
CA ILE A 117 2.99 -8.14 0.89
C ILE A 117 2.95 -6.68 0.47
N GLN A 118 2.73 -6.40 -0.83
CA GLN A 118 2.60 -5.03 -1.33
C GLN A 118 1.47 -4.25 -0.65
N ARG A 119 0.33 -4.89 -0.36
CA ARG A 119 -0.79 -4.24 0.35
C ARG A 119 -0.47 -3.94 1.80
N ALA A 120 0.20 -4.88 2.49
CA ALA A 120 0.64 -4.66 3.87
C ALA A 120 1.64 -3.50 3.93
N LEU A 121 2.64 -3.51 3.04
CA LEU A 121 3.74 -2.53 3.03
C LEU A 121 3.28 -1.10 2.71
N ARG A 122 2.12 -0.90 2.06
CA ARG A 122 1.58 0.46 1.82
C ARG A 122 1.23 1.23 3.09
N ASN A 123 0.96 0.54 4.18
CA ASN A 123 0.49 1.16 5.43
C ASN A 123 1.56 1.16 6.53
N VAL A 124 2.76 0.64 6.25
CA VAL A 124 3.84 0.54 7.23
C VAL A 124 4.83 1.69 7.00
N ASP A 125 5.14 2.42 8.07
CA ASP A 125 6.17 3.46 8.02
C ASP A 125 7.55 2.87 7.72
N SER A 126 8.34 3.57 6.91
CA SER A 126 9.66 3.10 6.45
C SER A 126 10.63 2.77 7.58
N ARG A 127 10.56 3.50 8.71
CA ARG A 127 11.41 3.27 9.89
C ARG A 127 10.91 2.07 10.70
N VAL A 128 9.60 1.94 10.85
CA VAL A 128 8.99 0.74 11.48
C VAL A 128 9.34 -0.51 10.67
N LEU A 129 9.26 -0.44 9.35
CA LEU A 129 9.67 -1.54 8.48
C LEU A 129 11.16 -1.85 8.62
N ALA A 130 12.04 -0.84 8.57
CA ALA A 130 13.48 -1.03 8.77
C ALA A 130 13.79 -1.69 10.12
N CYS A 131 13.14 -1.24 11.20
CA CYS A 131 13.27 -1.81 12.53
C CYS A 131 12.76 -3.26 12.60
N ALA A 132 11.65 -3.58 11.91
CA ALA A 132 11.12 -4.94 11.87
C ALA A 132 12.03 -5.91 11.09
N LEU A 133 12.61 -5.44 9.99
CA LEU A 133 13.45 -6.24 9.08
C LEU A 133 14.89 -6.40 9.58
N SER A 134 15.40 -5.50 10.43
CA SER A 134 16.81 -5.52 10.88
C SER A 134 17.21 -6.81 11.61
N ALA A 135 16.26 -7.48 12.28
CA ALA A 135 16.48 -8.74 12.97
C ALA A 135 16.22 -9.99 12.10
N LEU A 136 15.77 -9.81 10.85
CA LEU A 136 15.51 -10.93 9.95
C LEU A 136 16.77 -11.30 9.15
N PRO A 137 16.98 -12.59 8.81
CA PRO A 137 17.99 -13.00 7.84
C PRO A 137 17.79 -12.32 6.47
N GLU A 138 18.88 -12.01 5.78
CA GLU A 138 18.86 -11.31 4.49
C GLU A 138 17.95 -11.97 3.45
N GLN A 139 17.92 -13.29 3.41
CA GLN A 139 17.03 -14.08 2.54
C GLN A 139 15.55 -13.74 2.76
N LYS A 140 15.13 -13.51 4.01
CA LYS A 140 13.76 -13.14 4.35
C LYS A 140 13.50 -11.66 4.10
N GLN A 141 14.50 -10.81 4.29
CA GLN A 141 14.40 -9.39 3.94
C GLN A 141 14.12 -9.22 2.44
N GLU A 142 14.74 -10.02 1.58
CA GLU A 142 14.53 -9.92 0.13
C GLU A 142 13.10 -10.23 -0.33
N ILE A 143 12.36 -11.05 0.40
CA ILE A 143 10.94 -11.28 0.10
C ILE A 143 10.14 -9.97 0.21
N PHE A 144 10.49 -9.13 1.19
CA PHE A 144 9.88 -7.81 1.35
C PHE A 144 10.43 -6.82 0.32
N PHE A 145 11.74 -6.78 0.10
CA PHE A 145 12.35 -5.82 -0.83
C PHE A 145 11.93 -6.03 -2.28
N ARG A 146 11.81 -7.27 -2.75
CA ARG A 146 11.25 -7.58 -4.08
C ARG A 146 9.84 -7.03 -4.25
N ASN A 147 9.10 -6.83 -3.16
CA ASN A 147 7.74 -6.33 -3.15
C ASN A 147 7.62 -4.81 -2.88
N MET A 148 8.73 -4.10 -2.93
CA MET A 148 8.79 -2.66 -2.68
C MET A 148 9.30 -1.89 -3.91
N PRO A 149 8.88 -0.64 -4.09
CA PRO A 149 9.54 0.25 -5.05
C PRO A 149 11.03 0.41 -4.72
N GLN A 150 11.89 0.47 -5.74
CA GLN A 150 13.36 0.54 -5.57
C GLN A 150 13.84 1.71 -4.71
N ARG A 151 13.11 2.83 -4.72
CA ARG A 151 13.38 3.96 -3.83
C ARG A 151 13.15 3.60 -2.36
N ALA A 152 12.03 2.92 -2.07
CA ALA A 152 11.69 2.51 -0.72
C ALA A 152 12.67 1.44 -0.21
N VAL A 153 13.06 0.48 -1.07
CA VAL A 153 14.13 -0.51 -0.76
C VAL A 153 15.42 0.19 -0.34
N ARG A 154 15.89 1.16 -1.14
CA ARG A 154 17.11 1.91 -0.82
C ARG A 154 17.01 2.63 0.51
N MET A 155 15.91 3.34 0.75
CA MET A 155 15.70 4.05 2.02
C MET A 155 15.70 3.09 3.21
N THR A 156 14.94 1.99 3.13
CA THR A 156 14.86 1.00 4.21
C THR A 156 16.20 0.32 4.46
N ARG A 157 16.95 -0.05 3.41
CA ARG A 157 18.30 -0.63 3.54
C ARG A 157 19.28 0.36 4.20
N THR A 158 19.25 1.62 3.78
CA THR A 158 20.07 2.67 4.41
C THR A 158 19.74 2.80 5.90
N THR A 159 18.47 2.86 6.27
CA THR A 159 18.05 2.92 7.69
C THR A 159 18.47 1.67 8.47
N ILE A 160 18.40 0.48 7.89
CA ILE A 160 18.89 -0.75 8.56
C ILE A 160 20.41 -0.68 8.80
N VAL A 161 21.19 -0.17 7.85
CA VAL A 161 22.64 -0.05 8.01
C VAL A 161 23.01 1.03 9.03
N GLU A 162 22.33 2.18 9.01
CA GLU A 162 22.61 3.33 9.87
C GLU A 162 22.09 3.15 11.30
N GLU A 163 20.86 2.65 11.46
CA GLU A 163 20.15 2.56 12.73
C GLU A 163 20.02 1.11 13.25
N GLY A 164 20.38 0.08 12.45
CA GLY A 164 20.11 -1.33 12.77
C GLY A 164 20.62 -1.79 14.13
N ASN A 165 21.82 -1.34 14.50
CA ASN A 165 22.44 -1.66 15.80
C ASN A 165 21.91 -0.80 16.97
N ALA A 166 21.18 0.28 16.67
CA ALA A 166 20.61 1.18 17.65
C ALA A 166 19.20 0.75 18.10
N PHE A 167 18.51 -0.09 17.33
CA PHE A 167 17.21 -0.62 17.73
C PHE A 167 17.36 -1.59 18.89
N CYS A 168 16.63 -1.34 19.97
CA CYS A 168 16.58 -2.31 21.07
C CYS A 168 15.63 -3.46 20.72
N GLU A 169 15.83 -4.61 21.37
CA GLU A 169 15.04 -5.82 21.13
C GLU A 169 13.53 -5.59 21.32
N ARG A 170 13.16 -4.68 22.23
CA ARG A 170 11.77 -4.30 22.45
C ARG A 170 11.18 -3.59 21.23
N GLU A 171 11.89 -2.62 20.64
CA GLU A 171 11.42 -1.88 19.46
C GLU A 171 11.27 -2.79 18.25
N ILE A 172 12.24 -3.69 18.04
CA ILE A 172 12.20 -4.70 16.97
C ILE A 172 10.94 -5.55 17.09
N ARG A 173 10.67 -6.06 18.31
CA ARG A 173 9.47 -6.87 18.57
C ARG A 173 8.18 -6.09 18.36
N GLU A 174 8.11 -4.83 18.81
CA GLU A 174 6.95 -3.97 18.60
C GLU A 174 6.73 -3.71 17.09
N ALA A 175 7.79 -3.43 16.34
CA ALA A 175 7.74 -3.19 14.90
C ALA A 175 7.32 -4.45 14.11
N GLN A 176 7.83 -5.62 14.48
CA GLN A 176 7.41 -6.90 13.91
C GLN A 176 5.95 -7.21 14.20
N GLY A 177 5.48 -6.91 15.42
CA GLY A 177 4.07 -7.03 15.79
C GLY A 177 3.16 -6.15 14.93
N LEU A 178 3.54 -4.89 14.70
CA LEU A 178 2.82 -3.97 13.82
C LEU A 178 2.77 -4.48 12.38
N LEU A 179 3.91 -4.89 11.83
CA LEU A 179 3.98 -5.44 10.47
C LEU A 179 3.06 -6.64 10.31
N ALA A 180 3.03 -7.52 11.31
CA ALA A 180 2.17 -8.68 11.29
C ALA A 180 0.69 -8.37 11.45
N ASP A 181 0.34 -7.33 12.23
CA ASP A 181 -1.04 -6.85 12.35
C ASP A 181 -1.59 -6.37 11.00
N PHE A 182 -0.73 -5.88 10.09
CA PHE A 182 -1.12 -5.55 8.72
C PHE A 182 -1.20 -6.78 7.80
N ILE A 183 -0.29 -7.74 7.96
CA ILE A 183 -0.20 -8.91 7.07
C ILE A 183 -1.26 -9.97 7.39
N ALA A 184 -1.48 -10.27 8.68
CA ALA A 184 -2.34 -11.38 9.09
C ALA A 184 -3.80 -11.28 8.57
N PRO A 185 -4.49 -10.12 8.65
CA PRO A 185 -5.84 -9.99 8.10
C PRO A 185 -5.87 -10.19 6.58
N LEU A 186 -4.83 -9.74 5.87
CA LEU A 186 -4.73 -9.89 4.41
C LEU A 186 -4.48 -11.35 4.01
N LEU A 187 -3.72 -12.09 4.80
CA LEU A 187 -3.52 -13.53 4.61
C LEU A 187 -4.78 -14.34 4.87
N GLU A 188 -5.55 -14.01 5.92
CA GLU A 188 -6.85 -14.64 6.17
C GLU A 188 -7.83 -14.36 5.03
N ASP A 189 -7.91 -13.11 4.57
CA ASP A 189 -8.73 -12.72 3.42
C ASP A 189 -8.34 -13.47 2.14
N GLU A 190 -7.05 -13.69 1.90
CA GLU A 190 -6.60 -14.47 0.74
C GLU A 190 -6.88 -15.96 0.88
N ARG A 191 -6.64 -16.55 2.06
CA ARG A 191 -6.97 -17.96 2.33
C ARG A 191 -8.46 -18.23 2.11
N MET A 192 -9.32 -17.29 2.50
CA MET A 192 -10.77 -17.37 2.27
C MET A 192 -11.17 -17.19 0.81
N ARG A 193 -10.30 -16.59 -0.02
CA ARG A 193 -10.52 -16.39 -1.47
C ARG A 193 -9.93 -17.48 -2.35
N GLN A 194 -9.00 -18.30 -1.86
CA GLN A 194 -8.47 -19.41 -2.63
C GLN A 194 -9.51 -20.55 -2.69
N PRO A 195 -9.99 -20.94 -3.88
CA PRO A 195 -10.73 -22.19 -4.01
C PRO A 195 -9.78 -23.34 -3.68
N VAL A 196 -10.25 -24.27 -2.84
CA VAL A 196 -9.54 -25.50 -2.47
C VAL A 196 -9.22 -26.29 -3.73
N GLY A 197 -7.99 -26.20 -4.22
CA GLY A 197 -7.55 -26.92 -5.40
C GLY A 197 -6.04 -26.85 -5.57
N ASN A 198 -5.40 -28.01 -5.68
CA ASN A 198 -3.99 -28.20 -5.99
C ASN A 198 -3.67 -27.75 -7.44
N ALA A 199 -3.88 -26.47 -7.75
CA ALA A 199 -3.42 -25.92 -9.02
C ALA A 199 -1.89 -25.69 -8.94
N GLU A 200 -1.18 -26.17 -9.95
CA GLU A 200 0.19 -25.76 -10.25
C GLU A 200 0.34 -24.24 -10.17
N PRO A 201 1.54 -23.70 -9.83
CA PRO A 201 1.75 -22.25 -9.81
C PRO A 201 1.24 -21.65 -11.11
N GLU A 202 0.15 -20.89 -11.03
CA GLU A 202 -0.53 -20.29 -12.17
C GLU A 202 0.49 -19.34 -12.82
N ARG A 203 1.16 -19.81 -13.89
CA ARG A 203 2.04 -18.96 -14.69
C ARG A 203 1.19 -17.77 -15.11
N LEU A 204 1.61 -16.58 -14.69
CA LEU A 204 0.96 -15.33 -15.04
C LEU A 204 0.66 -15.35 -16.54
N PRO A 205 -0.60 -15.14 -16.95
CA PRO A 205 -0.92 -15.11 -18.37
C PRO A 205 -0.08 -14.00 -19.01
N PRO A 206 0.63 -14.26 -20.12
CA PRO A 206 1.50 -13.26 -20.72
C PRO A 206 0.69 -12.01 -21.05
N LEU A 207 1.27 -10.83 -20.75
CA LEU A 207 0.65 -9.57 -21.11
C LEU A 207 0.47 -9.51 -22.63
N PRO A 208 -0.71 -9.08 -23.13
CA PRO A 208 -0.91 -8.93 -24.55
C PRO A 208 0.01 -7.82 -25.10
N ALA A 209 0.34 -7.91 -26.39
CA ALA A 209 1.03 -6.82 -27.08
C ALA A 209 0.16 -5.55 -27.05
N PHE A 210 0.74 -4.44 -26.60
CA PHE A 210 0.01 -3.18 -26.45
C PHE A 210 0.09 -2.36 -27.72
N ARG A 211 -1.08 -2.05 -28.28
CA ARG A 211 -1.23 -1.13 -29.41
C ARG A 211 -1.79 0.19 -28.90
N LEU A 212 -1.25 1.28 -29.41
CA LEU A 212 -1.56 2.65 -28.97
C LEU A 212 -1.80 3.54 -30.20
N ASN A 213 -2.45 3.00 -31.23
CA ASN A 213 -2.62 3.69 -32.52
C ASN A 213 -3.81 4.65 -32.50
N ASP A 214 -4.82 4.34 -31.69
CA ASP A 214 -6.04 5.13 -31.56
C ASP A 214 -6.49 5.26 -30.09
N GLU A 215 -7.45 6.15 -29.86
CA GLU A 215 -7.98 6.45 -28.52
C GLU A 215 -8.60 5.21 -27.84
N GLU A 216 -9.28 4.36 -28.60
CA GLU A 216 -9.99 3.18 -28.09
C GLU A 216 -8.99 2.08 -27.69
N GLU A 217 -7.91 1.90 -28.45
CA GLU A 217 -6.79 1.03 -28.10
C GLU A 217 -6.05 1.51 -26.84
N ILE A 218 -5.85 2.83 -26.69
CA ILE A 218 -5.26 3.42 -25.47
C ILE A 218 -6.14 3.10 -24.25
N ILE A 219 -7.44 3.33 -24.35
CA ILE A 219 -8.39 3.05 -23.25
C ILE A 219 -8.33 1.55 -22.88
N ARG A 220 -8.42 0.66 -23.88
CA ARG A 220 -8.37 -0.79 -23.66
C ARG A 220 -7.06 -1.25 -23.02
N THR A 221 -5.94 -0.66 -23.41
CA THR A 221 -4.63 -0.93 -22.82
C THR A 221 -4.62 -0.59 -21.33
N PHE A 222 -5.05 0.62 -20.95
CA PHE A 222 -5.07 1.02 -19.53
C PHE A 222 -6.09 0.25 -18.70
N MET A 223 -7.23 -0.14 -19.29
CA MET A 223 -8.20 -1.03 -18.62
C MET A 223 -7.60 -2.41 -18.34
N THR A 224 -6.86 -2.96 -19.30
CA THR A 224 -6.16 -4.25 -19.16
C THR A 224 -5.11 -4.17 -18.07
N LEU A 225 -4.25 -3.15 -18.09
CA LEU A 225 -3.25 -2.92 -17.04
C LEU A 225 -3.91 -2.74 -15.66
N SER A 226 -5.00 -1.98 -15.57
CA SER A 226 -5.72 -1.77 -14.30
C SER A 226 -6.25 -3.08 -13.72
N TRP A 227 -6.85 -3.92 -14.57
CA TRP A 227 -7.30 -5.26 -14.16
C TRP A 227 -6.13 -6.12 -13.69
N TYR A 228 -5.02 -6.11 -14.46
CA TYR A 228 -3.84 -6.90 -14.17
C TYR A 228 -3.19 -6.49 -12.83
N ILE A 229 -2.99 -5.19 -12.61
CA ILE A 229 -2.45 -4.64 -11.36
C ILE A 229 -3.35 -4.98 -10.17
N LYS A 230 -4.69 -4.93 -10.33
CA LYS A 230 -5.63 -5.28 -9.26
C LYS A 230 -5.55 -6.75 -8.86
N LYS A 231 -5.34 -7.64 -9.84
CA LYS A 231 -5.32 -9.10 -9.65
C LYS A 231 -3.94 -9.61 -9.22
N HIS A 232 -2.87 -9.04 -9.76
CA HIS A 232 -1.50 -9.58 -9.66
C HIS A 232 -0.48 -8.60 -9.07
N GLY A 233 -0.85 -7.35 -8.78
CA GLY A 233 0.03 -6.36 -8.14
C GLY A 233 0.76 -5.48 -9.16
N MET A 234 1.43 -4.42 -8.68
CA MET A 234 2.01 -3.41 -9.59
C MET A 234 3.23 -3.92 -10.36
N LEU A 235 4.07 -4.73 -9.73
CA LEU A 235 5.27 -5.27 -10.37
C LEU A 235 4.96 -6.24 -11.51
N SER A 236 3.74 -6.78 -11.55
CA SER A 236 3.31 -7.70 -12.60
C SER A 236 3.23 -7.06 -13.99
N ILE A 237 3.35 -5.74 -14.11
CA ILE A 237 3.36 -5.00 -15.37
C ILE A 237 4.75 -4.49 -15.79
N GLU A 238 5.84 -4.90 -15.14
CA GLU A 238 7.20 -4.47 -15.49
C GLU A 238 7.52 -4.75 -16.97
N ASP A 239 7.18 -5.95 -17.44
CA ASP A 239 7.37 -6.37 -18.84
C ASP A 239 6.41 -5.68 -19.83
N ALA A 240 5.41 -4.92 -19.34
CA ALA A 240 4.47 -4.22 -20.21
C ALA A 240 5.16 -3.19 -21.11
N GLY A 241 6.25 -2.60 -20.64
CA GLY A 241 7.04 -1.61 -21.39
C GLY A 241 7.78 -2.21 -22.59
N GLU A 242 8.12 -3.50 -22.56
CA GLU A 242 8.80 -4.19 -23.65
C GLU A 242 7.85 -4.51 -24.81
N ASN A 243 6.56 -4.67 -24.50
CA ASN A 243 5.49 -5.04 -25.44
C ASN A 243 4.94 -3.88 -26.28
N THR A 244 5.68 -2.77 -26.37
CA THR A 244 5.31 -1.60 -27.17
C THR A 244 6.54 -0.85 -27.71
N GLU A 245 6.39 -0.20 -28.85
CA GLU A 245 7.42 0.70 -29.40
C GLU A 245 7.29 2.15 -28.89
N ASN A 246 6.18 2.47 -28.21
CA ASN A 246 5.92 3.83 -27.76
C ASN A 246 6.81 4.19 -26.55
N GLN A 247 7.76 5.10 -26.77
CA GLN A 247 8.73 5.52 -25.76
C GLN A 247 8.09 6.22 -24.56
N VAL A 248 7.01 6.97 -24.78
CA VAL A 248 6.28 7.66 -23.70
C VAL A 248 5.60 6.62 -22.80
N PHE A 249 4.95 5.63 -23.39
CA PHE A 249 4.28 4.57 -22.65
C PHE A 249 5.28 3.71 -21.88
N ARG A 250 6.36 3.25 -22.54
CA ARG A 250 7.42 2.47 -21.88
C ARG A 250 7.97 3.21 -20.66
N LYS A 251 8.34 4.48 -20.85
CA LYS A 251 8.84 5.28 -19.73
C LYS A 251 7.77 5.50 -18.65
N GLY A 252 6.50 5.57 -19.03
CA GLY A 252 5.38 5.67 -18.09
C GLY A 252 5.22 4.44 -17.21
N ILE A 253 5.39 3.24 -17.78
CA ILE A 253 5.39 1.97 -17.04
C ILE A 253 6.56 1.95 -16.05
N ASP A 254 7.78 2.28 -16.49
CA ASP A 254 8.97 2.30 -15.62
C ASP A 254 8.74 3.21 -14.40
N LEU A 255 8.26 4.44 -14.63
CA LEU A 255 8.02 5.42 -13.56
C LEU A 255 6.92 4.97 -12.59
N LEU A 256 5.90 4.28 -13.10
CA LEU A 256 4.80 3.75 -12.30
C LEU A 256 5.29 2.59 -11.41
N VAL A 257 6.05 1.65 -11.98
CA VAL A 257 6.64 0.51 -11.27
C VAL A 257 7.65 0.98 -10.22
N ASP A 258 8.47 1.98 -10.55
CA ASP A 258 9.43 2.61 -9.64
C ASP A 258 8.77 3.44 -8.51
N GLY A 259 7.46 3.68 -8.57
CA GLY A 259 6.71 4.41 -7.55
C GLY A 259 6.99 5.91 -7.53
N TRP A 260 7.24 6.53 -8.69
CA TRP A 260 7.44 7.99 -8.78
C TRP A 260 6.14 8.75 -8.51
N GLU A 261 6.27 9.94 -7.88
CA GLU A 261 5.12 10.79 -7.60
C GLU A 261 4.40 11.24 -8.88
N PRO A 262 3.06 11.23 -8.92
CA PRO A 262 2.30 11.48 -10.15
C PRO A 262 2.64 12.79 -10.86
N MET A 263 2.90 13.86 -10.11
CA MET A 263 3.24 15.18 -10.68
C MET A 263 4.62 15.16 -11.35
N THR A 264 5.61 14.55 -10.69
CA THR A 264 6.97 14.40 -11.20
C THR A 264 6.98 13.48 -12.42
N SER A 265 6.27 12.36 -12.35
CA SER A 265 6.10 11.44 -13.48
C SER A 265 5.47 12.15 -14.67
N ARG A 266 4.42 12.95 -14.45
CA ARG A 266 3.77 13.72 -15.50
C ARG A 266 4.71 14.73 -16.14
N ALA A 267 5.48 15.49 -15.35
CA ALA A 267 6.42 16.47 -15.87
C ALA A 267 7.51 15.82 -16.72
N LEU A 268 8.02 14.67 -16.28
CA LEU A 268 9.02 13.91 -17.06
C LEU A 268 8.43 13.34 -18.35
N LEU A 269 7.23 12.76 -18.29
CA LEU A 269 6.54 12.23 -19.46
C LEU A 269 6.16 13.33 -20.46
N GLU A 270 5.85 14.54 -20.00
CA GLU A 270 5.67 15.71 -20.87
C GLU A 270 6.94 16.05 -21.66
N ASN A 271 8.11 15.96 -21.02
CA ASN A 271 9.39 16.17 -21.72
C ASN A 271 9.67 15.05 -22.72
N VAL A 272 9.43 13.79 -22.36
CA VAL A 272 9.57 12.64 -23.26
C VAL A 272 8.60 12.76 -24.44
N LYS A 273 7.36 13.16 -24.20
CA LYS A 273 6.35 13.42 -25.24
C LYS A 273 6.81 14.49 -26.21
N LYS A 274 7.33 15.62 -25.71
CA LYS A 274 7.85 16.71 -26.57
C LYS A 274 9.00 16.22 -27.45
N ALA A 275 9.96 15.51 -26.87
CA ALA A 275 11.08 14.96 -27.61
C ALA A 275 10.63 13.94 -28.68
N TYR A 276 9.66 13.08 -28.33
CA TYR A 276 9.08 12.11 -29.24
C TYR A 276 8.35 12.79 -30.41
N LEU A 277 7.49 13.77 -30.15
CA LEU A 277 6.79 14.52 -31.19
C LEU A 277 7.76 15.25 -32.13
N ALA A 278 8.79 15.91 -31.58
CA ALA A 278 9.81 16.57 -32.39
C ALA A 278 10.64 15.58 -33.24
N ALA A 279 10.85 14.34 -32.77
CA ALA A 279 11.48 13.30 -33.56
C ALA A 279 10.57 12.78 -34.69
N VAL A 280 9.27 12.64 -34.43
CA VAL A 280 8.28 12.25 -35.45
C VAL A 280 8.14 13.34 -36.51
N GLU A 281 8.00 14.61 -36.10
CA GLU A 281 7.91 15.77 -36.98
C GLU A 281 9.12 15.83 -37.92
N ARG A 282 10.35 15.78 -37.38
CA ARG A 282 11.57 15.73 -38.20
C ARG A 282 11.59 14.59 -39.20
N ARG A 283 11.09 13.40 -38.83
CA ARG A 283 11.02 12.26 -39.76
C ARG A 283 10.02 12.51 -40.88
N VAL A 284 8.89 13.12 -40.57
CA VAL A 284 7.89 13.50 -41.59
C VAL A 284 8.47 14.58 -42.50
N ASP A 285 9.15 15.59 -41.97
CA ASP A 285 9.81 16.63 -42.76
C ASP A 285 10.86 16.04 -43.70
N MET A 286 11.71 15.12 -43.23
CA MET A 286 12.66 14.39 -44.09
C MET A 286 11.96 13.62 -45.22
N ILE A 287 10.81 12.99 -44.92
CA ILE A 287 10.04 12.26 -45.95
C ILE A 287 9.49 13.24 -46.99
N LEU A 288 8.93 14.37 -46.55
CA LEU A 288 8.40 15.41 -47.44
C LEU A 288 9.49 16.01 -48.32
N GLU A 289 10.64 16.33 -47.73
CA GLU A 289 11.82 16.83 -48.45
C GLU A 289 12.36 15.80 -49.44
N GLY A 290 12.35 14.52 -49.07
CA GLY A 290 12.67 13.40 -49.95
C GLY A 290 11.79 13.36 -51.19
N PHE A 291 10.47 13.51 -51.01
CA PHE A 291 9.53 13.56 -52.13
C PHE A 291 9.72 14.81 -53.00
N ALA A 292 9.95 15.98 -52.39
CA ALA A 292 10.20 17.22 -53.12
C ALA A 292 11.46 17.11 -53.99
N GLY A 293 12.56 16.58 -53.43
CA GLY A 293 13.81 16.40 -54.18
C GLY A 293 13.70 15.39 -55.32
N LEU A 294 12.90 14.33 -55.17
CA LEU A 294 12.59 13.40 -56.26
C LEU A 294 11.80 14.08 -57.39
N GLN A 295 10.85 14.93 -57.04
CA GLN A 295 10.03 15.66 -58.03
C GLN A 295 10.87 16.68 -58.81
N ASP A 296 11.83 17.32 -58.16
CA ASP A 296 12.73 18.31 -58.76
C ASP A 296 13.88 17.68 -59.57
N GLY A 297 14.02 16.34 -59.54
CA GLY A 297 15.07 15.63 -60.26
C GLY A 297 16.47 15.87 -59.69
N ILE A 298 16.56 16.12 -58.38
CA ILE A 298 17.84 16.37 -57.70
C ILE A 298 18.73 15.12 -57.78
N GLU A 299 20.03 15.32 -58.04
CA GLU A 299 21.02 14.25 -58.03
C GLU A 299 21.10 13.59 -56.64
N THR A 300 21.23 12.26 -56.62
CA THR A 300 21.17 11.44 -55.39
C THR A 300 22.10 11.89 -54.28
N ALA A 301 23.31 12.37 -54.61
CA ALA A 301 24.27 12.85 -53.61
C ALA A 301 23.80 14.13 -52.91
N ALA A 302 23.22 15.08 -53.66
CA ALA A 302 22.70 16.32 -53.11
C ALA A 302 21.43 16.08 -52.27
N LEU A 303 20.60 15.12 -52.66
CA LEU A 303 19.44 14.71 -51.87
C LEU A 303 19.86 14.09 -50.53
N GLU A 304 20.88 13.22 -50.53
CA GLU A 304 21.40 12.61 -49.30
C GLU A 304 21.95 13.67 -48.32
N GLU A 305 22.74 14.62 -48.82
CA GLU A 305 23.27 15.71 -47.99
C GLU A 305 22.14 16.56 -47.38
N LYS A 306 21.11 16.85 -48.18
CA LYS A 306 19.93 17.62 -47.72
C LYS A 306 19.15 16.88 -46.63
N LEU A 307 18.92 15.58 -46.78
CA LEU A 307 18.23 14.76 -45.77
C LEU A 307 19.04 14.61 -44.48
N ARG A 308 20.37 14.47 -44.58
CA ARG A 308 21.26 14.39 -43.41
C ARG A 308 21.23 15.67 -42.56
N SER A 309 21.01 16.82 -43.17
CA SER A 309 20.92 18.10 -42.44
C SER A 309 19.81 18.14 -41.37
N HIS A 310 18.76 17.31 -41.51
CA HIS A 310 17.65 17.23 -40.55
C HIS A 310 17.93 16.31 -39.36
N THR A 311 19.06 15.60 -39.37
CA THR A 311 19.44 14.67 -38.30
C THR A 311 20.26 15.36 -37.19
N ILE A 312 20.79 16.56 -37.47
CA ILE A 312 21.59 17.39 -36.55
C ILE A 312 20.64 18.25 -35.71
#